data_AF-H2Z271-F1
#
_entry.id   AF-H2Z271-F1
#
_cell.length_a   1.000
_cell.length_b   1.000
_cell.length_c   1.000
_cell.angle_alpha   90.00
_cell.angle_beta   90.00
_cell.angle_gamma   90.00
#
_symmetry.space_group_name_H-M   'P 1'
#
loop_
_entity.id
_entity.type
_entity.pdbx_description
1 polymer ?
#
loop_
_entity_poly.entity_id
_entity_poly.type
_entity_poly.pdbx_seq_one_letter_code
_entity_poly.pdbx_strand_id
1 'polypeptide(L)'
;MYRNHNAGVLQDKLLVYNFKDGWGPLCEFLGEEVPDKPFPRANIGASIIREYMETHPIMIRMMREMMFSLGVITVIGVYGGYKIYRNPGNIKRWSEAVLTRVKFW
;
A
#
# COMPACT_ATOMS: atom_id res chain seq x y z
N MET A 1 9.88 19.30 20.09
CA MET A 1 10.65 18.71 18.96
C MET A 1 10.52 19.53 17.67
N TYR A 2 9.33 19.74 17.10
CA TYR A 2 9.16 20.50 15.84
C TYR A 2 9.71 21.94 15.87
N ARG A 3 9.49 22.68 16.97
CA ARG A 3 9.98 24.08 17.10
C ARG A 3 11.51 24.19 17.10
N ASN A 4 12.22 23.19 17.62
CA ASN A 4 13.69 23.20 17.68
C ASN A 4 14.31 22.93 16.30
N HIS A 5 13.62 22.19 15.43
CA HIS A 5 14.07 21.94 14.06
C HIS A 5 14.06 23.21 13.22
N ASN A 6 13.01 24.03 13.35
CA ASN A 6 12.83 25.23 12.53
C ASN A 6 13.62 26.45 13.05
N ALA A 7 14.24 26.36 14.23
CA ALA A 7 14.90 27.49 14.89
C ALA A 7 16.19 27.96 14.19
N GLY A 8 16.81 27.10 13.38
CA GLY A 8 18.05 27.41 12.65
C GLY A 8 17.85 28.09 11.29
N VAL A 9 16.61 28.37 10.87
CA VAL A 9 16.33 28.97 9.56
C VAL A 9 16.55 30.50 9.62
N LEU A 10 17.23 31.03 8.60
CA LEU A 10 17.48 32.48 8.44
C LEU A 10 16.15 33.25 8.35
N GLN A 11 15.94 34.19 9.26
CA GLN A 11 14.66 34.92 9.39
C GLN A 11 14.32 35.73 8.14
N ASP A 12 15.32 36.33 7.48
CA ASP A 12 15.11 37.23 6.33
C ASP A 12 14.68 36.48 5.05
N LYS A 13 14.74 35.13 5.05
CA LYS A 13 14.32 34.28 3.93
C LYS A 13 13.34 33.19 4.40
N LEU A 14 12.50 33.52 5.38
CA LEU A 14 11.56 32.60 5.98
C LEU A 14 10.12 33.10 5.83
N LEU A 15 9.27 32.26 5.23
CA LEU A 15 7.83 32.37 5.32
C LEU A 15 7.30 31.30 6.27
N VAL A 16 6.69 31.72 7.38
CA VAL A 16 5.89 30.83 8.23
C VAL A 16 4.48 30.76 7.63
N TYR A 17 4.18 29.66 6.94
CA TYR A 17 3.00 29.54 6.10
C TYR A 17 1.99 28.52 6.64
N ASN A 18 0.70 28.84 6.58
CA ASN A 18 -0.39 27.90 6.82
C ASN A 18 -1.08 27.56 5.50
N PHE A 19 -1.22 26.27 5.17
CA PHE A 19 -1.87 25.81 3.94
C PHE A 19 -3.31 26.31 3.76
N LYS A 20 -3.97 26.76 4.84
CA LYS A 20 -5.31 27.37 4.77
C LYS A 20 -5.31 28.75 4.10
N ASP A 21 -4.15 29.41 4.03
CA ASP A 21 -4.01 30.77 3.50
C ASP A 21 -3.94 30.79 1.96
N GLY A 22 -3.83 29.61 1.32
CA GLY A 22 -3.89 29.49 -0.14
C GLY A 22 -2.70 30.15 -0.86
N TRP A 23 -2.88 30.49 -2.13
CA TRP A 23 -1.77 30.94 -2.98
C TRP A 23 -1.15 32.29 -2.57
N GLY A 24 -1.95 33.22 -2.04
CA GLY A 24 -1.55 34.63 -1.87
C GLY A 24 -0.20 34.83 -1.16
N PRO A 25 -0.07 34.44 0.12
CA PRO A 25 1.17 34.66 0.87
C PRO A 25 2.38 33.89 0.31
N LEU A 26 2.13 32.74 -0.32
CA LEU A 26 3.19 31.92 -0.92
C LEU A 26 3.73 32.57 -2.19
N CYS A 27 2.84 32.99 -3.09
CA CYS A 27 3.19 33.67 -4.33
C CYS A 27 3.88 35.01 -4.07
N GLU A 28 3.37 35.81 -3.12
CA GLU A 28 3.99 37.08 -2.71
C GLU A 28 5.43 36.88 -2.21
N PHE A 29 5.64 35.89 -1.33
CA PHE A 29 6.97 35.59 -0.81
C PHE A 29 7.95 35.11 -1.91
N LEU A 30 7.43 34.42 -2.94
CA LEU A 30 8.23 33.92 -4.07
C LEU A 30 8.40 34.95 -5.19
N GLY A 31 7.65 36.06 -5.18
CA GLY A 31 7.63 37.04 -6.28
C GLY A 31 6.94 36.52 -7.55
N GLU A 32 6.02 35.56 -7.40
CA GLU A 32 5.30 34.90 -8.50
C GLU A 32 3.85 35.38 -8.59
N GLU A 33 3.24 35.23 -9.77
CA GLU A 33 1.81 35.52 -9.95
C GLU A 33 0.92 34.45 -9.30
N VAL A 34 -0.24 34.87 -8.79
CA VAL A 34 -1.25 33.93 -8.26
C VAL A 34 -1.94 33.23 -9.44
N PRO A 35 -1.94 31.89 -9.50
CA PRO A 35 -2.54 31.17 -10.61
C PRO A 35 -4.08 31.15 -10.52
N ASP A 36 -4.76 31.12 -11.67
CA ASP A 36 -6.22 31.02 -11.77
C ASP A 36 -6.74 29.58 -11.55
N LYS A 37 -6.20 28.90 -10.53
CA LYS A 37 -6.63 27.56 -10.13
C LYS A 37 -6.72 27.48 -8.60
N PRO A 38 -7.66 26.71 -8.04
CA PRO A 38 -7.79 26.57 -6.60
C PRO A 38 -6.50 26.02 -5.97
N PHE A 39 -6.19 26.45 -4.74
CA PHE A 39 -5.07 25.90 -4.00
C PHE A 39 -5.28 24.38 -3.76
N PRO A 40 -4.29 23.53 -4.06
CA PRO A 40 -4.48 22.09 -4.04
C PRO A 40 -4.78 21.58 -2.63
N ARG A 41 -5.75 20.68 -2.53
CA ARG A 41 -6.09 19.94 -1.30
C ARG A 41 -5.84 18.46 -1.52
N ALA A 42 -4.62 18.03 -1.26
CA ALA A 42 -4.19 16.64 -1.34
C ALA A 42 -3.84 16.08 0.05
N ASN A 43 -3.62 14.76 0.12
CA ASN A 43 -3.21 14.06 1.34
C ASN A 43 -4.13 14.23 2.56
N ILE A 44 -5.44 14.37 2.33
CA ILE A 44 -6.40 14.49 3.42
C ILE A 44 -6.74 13.08 3.90
N GLY A 45 -6.50 12.78 5.18
CA GLY A 45 -6.86 11.49 5.77
C GLY A 45 -6.18 10.29 5.09
N ALA A 46 -4.93 10.44 4.65
CA ALA A 46 -4.20 9.44 3.87
C ALA A 46 -4.85 9.10 2.52
N SER A 47 -5.61 10.04 1.92
CA SER A 47 -6.20 9.88 0.58
C SER A 47 -5.18 9.50 -0.49
N ILE A 48 -3.90 9.87 -0.31
CA ILE A 48 -2.81 9.47 -1.20
C ILE A 48 -2.78 7.95 -1.39
N ILE A 49 -2.93 7.16 -0.32
CA ILE A 49 -2.86 5.71 -0.42
C ILE A 49 -4.01 5.19 -1.28
N ARG A 50 -5.22 5.70 -1.03
CA ARG A 50 -6.41 5.32 -1.79
C ARG A 50 -6.31 5.71 -3.27
N GLU A 51 -5.95 6.95 -3.54
CA GLU A 51 -5.77 7.48 -4.89
C GLU A 51 -4.69 6.70 -5.65
N TYR A 52 -3.59 6.36 -4.98
CA TYR A 52 -2.52 5.54 -5.54
C TYR A 52 -2.98 4.12 -5.89
N MET A 53 -3.84 3.51 -5.06
CA MET A 53 -4.41 2.19 -5.37
C MET A 53 -5.36 2.22 -6.57
N GLU A 54 -6.12 3.30 -6.74
CA GLU A 54 -7.15 3.41 -7.79
C GLU A 54 -6.58 3.80 -9.15
N THR A 55 -5.51 4.61 -9.19
CA THR A 55 -5.03 5.22 -10.44
C THR A 55 -3.74 4.61 -10.97
N HIS A 56 -2.93 4.00 -10.12
CA HIS A 56 -1.56 3.64 -10.51
C HIS A 56 -1.53 2.28 -11.26
N PRO A 57 -0.98 2.22 -12.49
CA PRO A 57 -0.97 0.99 -13.31
C PRO A 57 -0.26 -0.20 -12.66
N ILE A 58 0.74 0.06 -11.79
CA ILE A 58 1.46 -0.97 -11.04
C ILE A 58 0.52 -1.66 -10.06
N MET A 59 -0.30 -0.89 -9.33
CA MET A 59 -1.25 -1.43 -8.35
C MET A 59 -2.35 -2.23 -9.03
N ILE A 60 -2.90 -1.73 -10.14
CA ILE A 60 -3.92 -2.44 -10.92
C ILE A 60 -3.39 -3.80 -11.40
N ARG A 61 -2.16 -3.82 -11.94
CA ARG A 61 -1.51 -5.07 -12.36
C ARG A 61 -1.27 -6.00 -11.16
N MET A 62 -0.70 -5.47 -10.07
CA MET A 62 -0.43 -6.24 -8.86
C MET A 62 -1.71 -6.90 -8.31
N MET A 63 -2.80 -6.14 -8.19
CA MET A 63 -4.09 -6.66 -7.71
C MET A 63 -4.65 -7.73 -8.64
N ARG A 64 -4.53 -7.57 -9.97
CA ARG A 64 -4.97 -8.58 -10.93
C ARG A 64 -4.19 -9.89 -10.78
N GLU A 65 -2.86 -9.82 -10.72
CA GLU A 65 -2.03 -11.03 -10.56
C GLU A 65 -2.24 -11.68 -9.18
N MET A 66 -2.46 -10.87 -8.13
CA MET A 66 -2.82 -11.34 -6.80
C MET A 66 -4.16 -12.10 -6.82
N MET A 67 -5.20 -11.53 -7.44
CA MET A 67 -6.52 -12.16 -7.56
C MET A 67 -6.45 -13.47 -8.33
N PHE A 68 -5.66 -13.52 -9.41
CA PHE A 68 -5.43 -14.76 -10.16
C PHE A 68 -4.75 -15.83 -9.29
N SER A 69 -3.69 -15.45 -8.58
CA SER A 69 -2.94 -16.34 -7.69
C SER A 69 -3.82 -16.88 -6.55
N LEU A 70 -4.62 -16.01 -5.91
CA LEU A 70 -5.59 -16.41 -4.90
C LEU A 70 -6.62 -17.39 -5.46
N GLY A 71 -7.15 -17.14 -6.65
CA GLY A 71 -8.05 -18.06 -7.34
C GLY A 71 -7.44 -19.45 -7.54
N VAL A 72 -6.18 -19.52 -8.01
CA VAL A 72 -5.46 -20.79 -8.17
C VAL A 72 -5.26 -21.50 -6.83
N ILE A 73 -4.84 -20.79 -5.79
CA ILE A 73 -4.66 -21.36 -4.44
C ILE A 73 -5.98 -21.92 -3.91
N THR A 74 -7.09 -21.18 -4.07
CA THR A 74 -8.41 -21.63 -3.66
C THR A 74 -8.83 -22.90 -4.41
N VAL A 75 -8.65 -22.96 -5.73
CA VAL A 75 -8.99 -24.16 -6.53
C VAL A 75 -8.17 -25.36 -6.09
N ILE A 76 -6.85 -25.20 -5.89
CA ILE A 76 -5.98 -26.27 -5.40
C ILE A 76 -6.43 -26.74 -4.01
N GLY A 77 -6.71 -25.80 -3.10
CA GLY A 77 -7.18 -26.09 -1.75
C GLY A 77 -8.50 -26.85 -1.73
N VAL A 78 -9.48 -26.41 -2.52
CA VAL A 78 -10.79 -27.07 -2.66
C VAL A 78 -10.63 -28.47 -3.25
N TYR A 79 -9.86 -28.62 -4.33
CA TYR A 79 -9.62 -29.92 -4.95
C TYR A 79 -8.89 -30.89 -4.01
N GLY A 80 -7.85 -30.39 -3.32
CA GLY A 80 -7.12 -31.14 -2.30
C GLY A 80 -8.04 -31.59 -1.16
N GLY A 81 -8.84 -30.67 -0.62
CA GLY A 81 -9.84 -30.97 0.41
C GLY A 81 -10.89 -31.99 -0.05
N TYR A 82 -11.40 -31.85 -1.27
CA TYR A 82 -12.34 -32.80 -1.88
C TYR A 82 -11.74 -34.21 -1.99
N LYS A 83 -10.49 -34.32 -2.46
CA LYS A 83 -9.79 -35.61 -2.59
C LYS A 83 -9.60 -36.28 -1.23
N ILE A 84 -9.27 -35.50 -0.19
CA ILE A 84 -9.13 -35.99 1.20
C ILE A 84 -10.47 -36.50 1.72
N TYR A 85 -11.52 -35.69 1.56
CA TYR A 85 -12.88 -36.05 2.00
C TYR A 85 -13.36 -37.35 1.36
N ARG A 86 -13.12 -37.53 0.06
CA ARG A 86 -13.55 -38.72 -0.68
C ARG A 86 -12.70 -39.97 -0.37
N ASN A 87 -11.44 -39.83 0.04
CA ASN A 87 -10.55 -40.98 0.28
C ASN A 87 -9.58 -40.75 1.46
N PRO A 88 -10.07 -40.85 2.71
CA PRO A 88 -9.28 -40.56 3.91
C PRO A 88 -8.16 -41.58 4.19
N GLY A 89 -8.31 -42.84 3.76
CA GLY A 89 -7.33 -43.90 3.99
C GLY A 89 -5.99 -43.70 3.26
N ASN A 90 -6.02 -43.06 2.09
CA ASN A 90 -4.80 -42.75 1.34
C ASN A 90 -3.96 -41.65 1.99
N ILE A 91 -4.59 -40.71 2.71
CA ILE A 91 -3.88 -39.60 3.38
C ILE A 91 -3.08 -40.10 4.58
N LYS A 92 -3.66 -40.97 5.42
CA LYS A 92 -2.95 -41.56 6.57
C LYS A 92 -1.69 -42.28 6.10
N ARG A 93 -1.84 -43.12 5.08
CA ARG A 93 -0.74 -43.90 4.50
C ARG A 93 0.36 -43.02 3.90
N TRP A 94 0.00 -41.90 3.26
CA TRP A 94 0.96 -40.93 2.74
C TRP A 94 1.66 -40.15 3.87
N SER A 95 0.92 -39.67 4.88
CA SER A 95 1.50 -38.97 6.02
C SER A 95 2.46 -39.86 6.82
N GLU A 96 2.10 -41.13 7.00
CA GLU A 96 2.98 -42.12 7.62
C GLU A 96 4.23 -42.34 6.77
N ALA A 97 4.11 -42.48 5.44
CA ALA A 97 5.25 -42.65 4.55
C ALA A 97 6.20 -41.43 4.56
N VAL A 98 5.66 -40.20 4.61
CA VAL A 98 6.47 -38.97 4.70
C VAL A 98 7.17 -38.87 6.05
N LEU A 99 6.45 -39.08 7.16
CA LEU A 99 7.02 -39.07 8.51
C LEU A 99 8.10 -40.13 8.69
N THR A 100 7.93 -41.29 8.06
CA THR A 100 8.93 -42.37 8.09
C THR A 100 10.19 -41.98 7.31
N ARG A 101 10.08 -41.25 6.19
CA ARG A 101 11.23 -40.74 5.43
C ARG A 101 11.97 -39.61 6.15
N VAL A 102 11.25 -38.71 6.83
CA VAL A 102 11.86 -37.57 7.54
C VAL A 102 12.54 -38.04 8.84
N LYS A 103 12.04 -39.07 9.51
CA LYS A 103 12.70 -39.67 10.68
C LYS A 103 13.97 -40.48 10.36
N PHE A 104 14.24 -40.74 9.09
CA PHE A 104 15.39 -41.51 8.62
C PHE A 104 16.53 -40.61 8.08
N TRP A 105 16.44 -39.29 8.31
CA TRP A 105 17.48 -38.28 8.09
C TRP A 105 17.82 -37.59 9.40
#